data_AF-B5EA02-F1
#
_entry.id   AF-B5EA02-F1
#
_cell.length_a   1.000
_cell.length_b   1.000
_cell.length_c   1.000
_cell.angle_alpha   90.00
_cell.angle_beta   90.00
_cell.angle_gamma   90.00
#
_symmetry.space_group_name_H-M   'P 1'
#
loop_
_entity.id
_entity.type
_entity.pdbx_description
1 polymer ?
#
loop_
_entity_poly.entity_id
_entity_poly.type
_entity_poly.pdbx_seq_one_letter_code
_entity_poly.pdbx_strand_id
1 'polypeptide(L)'
;MSGDKAISCRMKIVLALLLLALFSWPCHATEQYAAQTGKSCSACHLDPAGGGELTAEGKAFSASKASPGKAPGVSAPAKAPNVSAPAQASGITAAAKVFRFVIGYIHMLTAILWFGTILYVHLVLKPAYAAGGLPRGEVRVGVLSMAVMGITGIVLTYFRVTSWDMLLHTRFGVLLMIKIGLYLVMVCTAAYVVLFIGPKLKAKRREPATLPQGGDLTIDELASCDGKEGRPAWFAYQGKLYDATASRLWKQGVHMGRHNAGEDLTEALKLAPHGSEKVAIMPAVGALVAQTDRKAPLHERVFFFMAYMNLSIVFLVVLILALWRWA
;
A
#
# COMPACT_ATOMS: atom_id res chain seq x y z
N MET A 1 29.05 16.29 18.05
CA MET A 1 29.85 15.19 17.46
C MET A 1 29.03 14.00 16.91
N SER A 2 27.68 14.03 16.89
CA SER A 2 26.85 12.91 16.39
C SER A 2 26.34 13.09 14.94
N GLY A 3 26.20 14.34 14.46
CA GLY A 3 25.66 14.66 13.13
C GLY A 3 26.57 14.28 11.96
N ASP A 4 27.89 14.49 12.08
CA ASP A 4 28.83 14.28 10.98
C ASP A 4 28.99 12.79 10.62
N LYS A 5 28.87 11.90 11.61
CA LYS A 5 28.89 10.44 11.38
C LYS A 5 27.65 9.96 10.62
N ALA A 6 26.48 10.56 10.88
CA ALA A 6 25.24 10.20 10.19
C ALA A 6 25.24 10.66 8.72
N ILE A 7 25.79 11.84 8.43
CA ILE A 7 25.94 12.37 7.07
C ILE A 7 26.95 11.53 6.28
N SER A 8 28.08 11.17 6.88
CA SER A 8 29.08 10.29 6.26
C SER A 8 28.50 8.91 5.94
N CYS A 9 27.68 8.34 6.83
CA CYS A 9 27.04 7.04 6.61
C CYS A 9 26.01 7.10 5.46
N ARG A 10 25.16 8.14 5.42
CA ARG A 10 24.19 8.34 4.32
C ARG A 10 24.88 8.53 2.98
N MET A 11 25.97 9.29 2.95
CA MET A 11 26.74 9.52 1.72
C MET A 11 27.43 8.25 1.21
N LYS A 12 27.93 7.40 2.11
CA LYS A 12 28.48 6.08 1.75
C LYS A 12 27.41 5.13 1.20
N ILE A 13 26.20 5.14 1.76
CA ILE A 13 25.07 4.34 1.25
C ILE A 13 24.63 4.83 -0.12
N VAL A 14 24.49 6.15 -0.31
CA VAL A 14 24.14 6.74 -1.62
C VAL A 14 25.22 6.43 -2.67
N LEU A 15 26.50 6.53 -2.30
CA LEU A 15 27.61 6.20 -3.18
C LEU A 15 27.66 4.70 -3.50
N ALA A 16 27.37 3.82 -2.53
CA ALA A 16 27.29 2.38 -2.76
C ALA A 16 26.10 2.00 -3.66
N LEU A 17 24.94 2.65 -3.51
CA LEU A 17 23.79 2.46 -4.39
C LEU A 17 24.05 2.99 -5.81
N LEU A 18 24.75 4.13 -5.94
CA LEU A 18 25.21 4.65 -7.23
C LEU A 18 26.23 3.72 -7.89
N LEU A 19 27.18 3.18 -7.14
CA LEU A 19 28.14 2.19 -7.64
C LEU A 19 27.45 0.88 -8.05
N LEU A 20 26.46 0.39 -7.30
CA LEU A 20 25.63 -0.76 -7.68
C LEU A 20 24.80 -0.50 -8.95
N ALA A 21 24.31 0.72 -9.14
CA ALA A 21 23.63 1.11 -10.38
C ALA A 21 24.60 1.21 -11.57
N LEU A 22 25.83 1.68 -11.35
CA LEU A 22 26.88 1.78 -12.36
C LEU A 22 27.53 0.42 -12.71
N PHE A 23 27.46 -0.55 -11.80
CA PHE A 23 27.88 -1.96 -12.01
C PHE A 23 26.71 -2.88 -12.40
N SER A 24 25.63 -2.34 -12.96
CA SER A 24 24.65 -3.17 -13.64
C SER A 24 25.28 -3.72 -14.92
N TRP A 25 25.81 -4.95 -14.86
CA TRP A 25 26.22 -5.67 -16.06
C TRP A 25 25.05 -5.69 -17.05
N PRO A 26 25.30 -5.51 -18.35
CA PRO A 26 24.27 -5.68 -19.36
C PRO A 26 23.83 -7.15 -19.35
N CYS A 27 22.75 -7.45 -18.63
CA CYS A 27 22.01 -8.68 -18.81
C CYS A 27 21.31 -8.56 -20.16
N HIS A 28 21.94 -9.10 -21.20
CA HIS A 28 21.37 -9.18 -22.54
C HIS A 28 20.25 -10.21 -22.56
N ALA A 29 19.07 -9.82 -22.07
CA ALA A 29 17.80 -10.36 -22.54
C ALA A 29 17.23 -9.38 -23.58
N THR A 30 17.96 -9.14 -24.66
CA THR A 30 17.50 -8.30 -25.78
C THR A 30 16.89 -9.18 -26.87
N GLU A 31 15.96 -8.62 -27.66
CA GLU A 31 15.33 -9.28 -28.83
C GLU A 31 16.34 -9.81 -29.88
N GLN A 32 17.64 -9.53 -29.71
CA GLN A 32 18.76 -10.02 -30.51
C GLN A 32 18.78 -11.55 -30.68
N TYR A 33 18.37 -12.34 -29.67
CA TYR A 33 18.28 -13.80 -29.82
C TYR A 33 17.11 -14.22 -30.71
N ALA A 34 15.96 -13.53 -30.61
CA ALA A 34 14.83 -13.75 -31.50
C ALA A 34 15.15 -13.31 -32.94
N ALA A 35 15.91 -12.22 -33.10
CA ALA A 35 16.39 -11.77 -34.40
C ALA A 35 17.36 -12.79 -35.07
N GLN A 36 18.15 -13.52 -34.29
CA GLN A 36 19.04 -14.57 -34.81
C GLN A 36 18.29 -15.78 -35.37
N THR A 37 17.10 -16.09 -34.86
CA THR A 37 16.29 -17.23 -35.37
C THR A 37 15.55 -16.86 -36.66
N GLY A 38 15.31 -15.57 -36.90
CA GLY A 38 14.49 -15.08 -38.02
C GLY A 38 13.02 -15.51 -37.92
N LYS A 39 12.58 -16.02 -36.76
CA LYS A 39 11.21 -16.53 -36.51
C LYS A 39 10.41 -15.53 -35.68
N SER A 40 9.08 -15.56 -35.81
CA SER A 40 8.21 -14.72 -34.99
C SER A 40 8.28 -15.10 -33.51
N CYS A 41 7.94 -14.16 -32.62
CA CYS A 41 7.95 -14.39 -31.18
C CYS A 41 7.08 -15.59 -30.77
N SER A 42 5.99 -15.86 -31.48
CA SER A 42 5.11 -17.01 -31.24
C SER A 42 5.74 -18.38 -31.52
N ALA A 43 6.84 -18.43 -32.29
CA ALA A 43 7.57 -19.67 -32.51
C ALA A 43 8.35 -20.09 -31.26
N CYS A 44 8.93 -19.13 -30.56
CA CYS A 44 9.75 -19.38 -29.36
C CYS A 44 8.95 -19.25 -28.05
N HIS A 45 7.95 -18.38 -28.01
CA HIS A 45 7.13 -18.09 -26.83
C HIS A 45 5.68 -18.47 -27.05
N LEU A 46 5.05 -19.03 -26.03
CA LEU A 46 3.60 -19.27 -26.03
C LEU A 46 2.80 -17.96 -26.10
N ASP A 47 3.35 -16.86 -25.57
CA ASP A 47 2.78 -15.51 -25.71
C ASP A 47 3.50 -14.74 -26.85
N PRO A 48 2.83 -14.41 -27.95
CA PRO A 48 3.39 -13.62 -29.05
C PRO A 48 3.82 -12.20 -28.62
N ALA A 49 3.29 -11.68 -27.50
CA ALA A 49 3.68 -10.40 -26.92
C ALA A 49 5.00 -10.46 -26.12
N GLY A 50 5.62 -11.65 -25.99
CA GLY A 50 6.92 -11.86 -25.38
C GLY A 50 6.93 -11.95 -23.85
N GLY A 51 8.03 -12.48 -23.31
CA GLY A 51 8.30 -12.51 -21.86
C GLY A 51 7.59 -13.63 -21.07
N GLY A 52 7.19 -14.72 -21.73
CA GLY A 52 6.51 -15.85 -21.11
C GLY A 52 7.18 -17.20 -21.39
N GLU A 53 6.51 -18.26 -20.94
CA GLU A 53 6.98 -19.64 -21.07
C GLU A 53 7.29 -20.01 -22.54
N LEU A 54 8.41 -20.70 -22.73
CA LEU A 54 8.91 -21.10 -24.03
C LEU A 54 8.11 -22.29 -24.58
N THR A 55 7.87 -22.28 -25.89
CA THR A 55 7.41 -23.47 -26.63
C THR A 55 8.47 -24.58 -26.52
N ALA A 56 8.12 -25.81 -26.91
CA ALA A 56 9.11 -26.89 -26.98
C ALA A 56 10.30 -26.51 -27.89
N GLU A 57 10.04 -25.77 -28.97
CA GLU A 57 11.05 -25.23 -29.87
C GLU A 57 11.93 -24.16 -29.21
N GLY A 58 11.33 -23.22 -28.48
CA GLY A 58 12.06 -22.23 -27.69
C GLY A 58 12.94 -22.86 -26.61
N LYS A 59 12.45 -23.89 -25.91
CA LYS A 59 13.20 -24.66 -24.90
C LYS A 59 14.39 -25.39 -25.54
N ALA A 60 14.18 -26.02 -26.70
CA ALA A 60 15.24 -26.71 -27.44
C ALA A 60 16.33 -25.75 -27.94
N PHE A 61 15.95 -24.59 -28.45
CA PHE A 61 16.91 -23.56 -28.89
C PHE A 61 17.75 -23.02 -27.72
N SER A 62 17.11 -22.71 -26.59
CA SER A 62 17.80 -22.28 -25.37
C SER A 62 18.81 -23.33 -24.89
N ALA A 63 18.42 -24.61 -24.86
CA ALA A 63 19.30 -25.71 -24.49
C ALA A 63 20.49 -25.88 -25.44
N SER A 64 20.30 -25.68 -26.75
CA SER A 64 21.37 -25.77 -27.75
C SER A 64 22.49 -24.74 -27.56
N LYS A 65 22.17 -23.58 -26.96
CA LYS A 65 23.16 -22.53 -26.64
C LYS A 65 23.84 -22.74 -25.30
N ALA A 66 23.18 -23.41 -24.36
CA ALA A 66 23.74 -23.76 -23.04
C ALA A 66 24.79 -24.89 -23.10
N SER A 67 24.87 -25.64 -24.21
CA SER A 67 25.86 -26.71 -24.40
C SER A 67 26.33 -26.76 -25.85
N PRO A 68 27.42 -26.04 -26.20
CA PRO A 68 27.90 -25.90 -27.58
C PRO A 68 28.34 -27.20 -28.29
N GLY A 69 28.29 -28.36 -27.63
CA GLY A 69 28.86 -29.61 -28.13
C GLY A 69 27.98 -30.87 -27.97
N LYS A 70 26.70 -30.75 -27.59
CA LYS A 70 25.84 -31.93 -27.39
C LYS A 70 24.37 -31.67 -27.74
N ALA A 71 24.11 -31.31 -28.99
CA ALA A 71 22.76 -31.34 -29.55
C ALA A 71 22.71 -32.36 -30.71
N PRO A 72 21.67 -33.20 -30.80
CA PRO A 72 21.47 -34.08 -31.94
C PRO A 72 21.13 -33.24 -33.18
N GLY A 73 22.05 -33.19 -34.13
CA GLY A 73 21.76 -33.04 -35.56
C GLY A 73 20.78 -31.96 -36.02
N VAL A 74 20.67 -30.81 -35.35
CA VAL A 74 19.99 -29.65 -35.94
C VAL A 74 21.05 -28.87 -36.70
N SER A 75 21.06 -29.04 -38.02
CA SER A 75 21.86 -28.25 -38.94
C SER A 75 21.73 -26.77 -38.60
N ALA A 76 22.86 -26.05 -38.65
CA ALA A 76 22.87 -24.60 -38.58
C ALA A 76 21.77 -24.05 -39.50
N PRO A 77 20.92 -23.11 -39.04
CA PRO A 77 19.82 -22.66 -39.87
C PRO A 77 20.42 -22.02 -41.10
N ALA A 78 20.16 -22.63 -42.26
CA ALA A 78 20.36 -21.98 -43.54
C ALA A 78 19.69 -20.61 -43.44
N LYS A 79 20.45 -19.56 -43.78
CA LYS A 79 19.98 -18.18 -43.86
C LYS A 79 18.66 -18.20 -44.63
N ALA A 80 17.54 -18.11 -43.92
CA ALA A 80 16.24 -18.15 -44.53
C ALA A 80 16.21 -17.04 -45.60
N PRO A 81 15.64 -17.30 -46.79
CA PRO A 81 15.46 -16.24 -47.77
C PRO A 81 14.74 -15.09 -47.08
N ASN A 82 15.12 -13.87 -47.45
CA ASN A 82 14.56 -12.62 -46.96
C ASN A 82 13.08 -12.53 -47.34
N VAL A 83 12.24 -13.36 -46.72
CA VAL A 83 10.82 -13.16 -46.62
C VAL A 83 10.73 -12.13 -45.52
N SER A 84 10.57 -10.87 -45.92
CA SER A 84 9.94 -9.86 -45.10
C SER A 84 8.60 -10.44 -44.66
N ALA A 85 8.62 -11.25 -43.61
CA ALA A 85 7.43 -11.73 -42.95
C ALA A 85 6.67 -10.47 -42.58
N PRO A 86 5.44 -10.28 -43.05
CA PRO A 86 4.67 -9.12 -42.68
C PRO A 86 4.67 -9.13 -41.17
N ALA A 87 5.21 -8.06 -40.56
CA ALA A 87 5.24 -7.88 -39.12
C ALA A 87 3.87 -8.31 -38.62
N GLN A 88 3.81 -9.42 -37.90
CA GLN A 88 2.56 -10.08 -37.54
C GLN A 88 1.81 -9.03 -36.75
N ALA A 89 0.86 -8.37 -37.43
CA ALA A 89 0.21 -7.20 -36.89
C ALA A 89 -0.58 -7.74 -35.72
N SER A 90 -0.10 -7.49 -34.49
CA SER A 90 -0.97 -7.43 -33.33
C SER A 90 -2.21 -6.69 -33.83
N GLY A 91 -3.37 -7.33 -33.93
CA GLY A 91 -4.60 -6.78 -34.55
C GLY A 91 -5.19 -5.56 -33.81
N ILE A 92 -4.34 -4.85 -33.10
CA ILE A 92 -4.56 -3.73 -32.21
C ILE A 92 -4.03 -2.49 -32.93
N THR A 93 -4.94 -1.55 -33.20
CA THR A 93 -4.62 -0.27 -33.84
C THR A 93 -3.58 0.51 -33.02
N ALA A 94 -2.85 1.44 -33.67
CA ALA A 94 -1.91 2.31 -32.97
C ALA A 94 -2.58 3.07 -31.81
N ALA A 95 -3.83 3.51 -32.01
CA ALA A 95 -4.65 4.14 -30.97
C ALA A 95 -4.87 3.21 -29.77
N ALA A 96 -5.18 1.94 -30.00
CA ALA A 96 -5.37 0.97 -28.90
C ALA A 96 -4.06 0.64 -28.18
N LYS A 97 -2.90 0.70 -28.84
CA LYS A 97 -1.58 0.58 -28.19
C LYS A 97 -1.32 1.76 -27.24
N VAL A 98 -1.58 2.99 -27.71
CA VAL A 98 -1.45 4.22 -26.89
C VAL A 98 -2.44 4.18 -25.72
N PHE A 99 -3.69 3.79 -25.96
CA PHE A 99 -4.69 3.64 -24.90
C PHE A 99 -4.24 2.65 -23.83
N ARG A 100 -3.79 1.45 -24.23
CA ARG A 100 -3.27 0.44 -23.30
C ARG A 100 -2.10 0.96 -22.48
N PHE A 101 -1.20 1.72 -23.09
CA PHE A 101 -0.08 2.35 -22.39
C PHE A 101 -0.56 3.37 -21.34
N VAL A 102 -1.46 4.28 -21.71
CA VAL A 102 -2.01 5.30 -20.79
C VAL A 102 -2.72 4.65 -19.60
N ILE A 103 -3.56 3.65 -19.85
CA ILE A 103 -4.24 2.89 -18.78
C ILE A 103 -3.21 2.16 -17.91
N GLY A 104 -2.17 1.57 -18.51
CA GLY A 104 -1.06 0.95 -17.80
C GLY A 104 -0.36 1.93 -16.86
N TYR A 105 -0.06 3.13 -17.33
CA TYR A 105 0.56 4.19 -16.55
C TYR A 105 -0.33 4.63 -15.37
N ILE A 106 -1.62 4.88 -15.62
CA ILE A 106 -2.59 5.24 -14.57
C ILE A 106 -2.70 4.12 -13.52
N HIS A 107 -2.74 2.85 -13.95
CA HIS A 107 -2.78 1.71 -13.03
C HIS A 107 -1.54 1.68 -12.13
N MET A 108 -0.34 1.84 -12.69
CA MET A 108 0.90 1.81 -11.91
C MET A 108 1.01 2.98 -10.94
N LEU A 109 0.67 4.20 -11.39
CA LEU A 109 0.66 5.38 -10.54
C LEU A 109 -0.32 5.21 -9.37
N THR A 110 -1.53 4.73 -9.66
CA THR A 110 -2.56 4.50 -8.63
C THR A 110 -2.12 3.40 -7.67
N ALA A 111 -1.48 2.32 -8.15
CA ALA A 111 -0.98 1.24 -7.30
C ALA A 111 0.07 1.73 -6.31
N ILE A 112 1.00 2.57 -6.74
CA ILE A 112 2.04 3.17 -5.87
C ILE A 112 1.38 4.01 -4.77
N LEU A 113 0.45 4.88 -5.14
CA LEU A 113 -0.26 5.73 -4.17
C LEU A 113 -1.10 4.90 -3.20
N TRP A 114 -1.78 3.87 -3.70
CA TRP A 114 -2.65 3.02 -2.90
C TRP A 114 -1.86 2.16 -1.90
N PHE A 115 -0.80 1.47 -2.35
CA PHE A 115 0.09 0.72 -1.46
C PHE A 115 0.80 1.64 -0.48
N GLY A 116 1.30 2.79 -0.94
CA GLY A 116 1.91 3.79 -0.07
C GLY A 116 0.97 4.26 1.03
N THR A 117 -0.30 4.51 0.70
CA THR A 117 -1.32 4.89 1.69
C THR A 117 -1.59 3.78 2.69
N ILE A 118 -1.72 2.52 2.23
CA ILE A 118 -1.92 1.38 3.13
C ILE A 118 -0.73 1.25 4.09
N LEU A 119 0.50 1.25 3.57
CA LEU A 119 1.71 1.16 4.38
C LEU A 119 1.82 2.34 5.37
N TYR A 120 1.57 3.56 4.91
CA TYR A 120 1.61 4.76 5.75
C TYR A 120 0.62 4.68 6.91
N VAL A 121 -0.64 4.38 6.63
CA VAL A 121 -1.68 4.29 7.66
C VAL A 121 -1.40 3.16 8.65
N HIS A 122 -0.93 2.00 8.19
CA HIS A 122 -0.79 0.83 9.05
C HIS A 122 0.53 0.79 9.82
N LEU A 123 1.63 1.30 9.24
CA LEU A 123 2.95 1.29 9.88
C LEU A 123 3.27 2.59 10.61
N VAL A 124 2.88 3.74 10.06
CA VAL A 124 3.22 5.07 10.64
C VAL A 124 2.13 5.55 11.58
N LEU A 125 0.89 5.66 11.08
CA LEU A 125 -0.24 6.14 11.90
C LEU A 125 -0.74 5.06 12.89
N LYS A 126 -0.48 3.79 12.57
CA LYS A 126 -1.01 2.60 13.26
C LYS A 126 -2.54 2.51 13.17
N PRO A 127 -3.16 1.32 13.26
CA PRO A 127 -4.61 1.22 13.15
C PRO A 127 -5.36 1.94 14.28
N ALA A 128 -4.71 2.19 15.43
CA ALA A 128 -5.27 2.98 16.53
C ALA A 128 -5.66 4.41 16.10
N TYR A 129 -4.95 5.03 15.15
CA TYR A 129 -5.32 6.33 14.58
C TYR A 129 -6.75 6.33 13.99
N ALA A 130 -7.15 5.23 13.36
CA ALA A 130 -8.44 5.07 12.72
C ALA A 130 -9.53 4.55 13.67
N ALA A 131 -9.18 4.14 14.90
CA ALA A 131 -10.15 3.69 15.90
C ALA A 131 -11.12 4.80 16.32
N GLY A 132 -10.71 6.07 16.22
CA GLY A 132 -11.56 7.25 16.41
C GLY A 132 -12.50 7.57 15.24
N GLY A 133 -12.48 6.76 14.17
CA GLY A 133 -13.19 6.98 12.93
C GLY A 133 -12.30 7.61 11.84
N LEU A 134 -12.53 7.21 10.59
CA LEU A 134 -11.71 7.64 9.45
C LEU A 134 -12.10 9.05 8.98
N PRO A 135 -11.15 9.98 8.78
CA PRO A 135 -11.42 11.29 8.19
C PRO A 135 -12.09 11.15 6.81
N ARG A 136 -13.11 11.98 6.54
CA ARG A 136 -13.86 11.93 5.27
C ARG A 136 -12.99 12.14 4.02
N GLY A 137 -11.88 12.87 4.16
CA GLY A 137 -10.92 13.07 3.06
C GLY A 137 -10.20 11.78 2.70
N GLU A 138 -9.61 11.11 3.70
CA GLU A 138 -8.86 9.86 3.53
C GLU A 138 -9.72 8.72 2.99
N VAL A 139 -10.95 8.58 3.51
CA VAL A 139 -11.90 7.58 3.00
C VAL A 139 -12.21 7.82 1.53
N ARG A 140 -12.45 9.07 1.13
CA ARG A 140 -12.73 9.42 -0.28
C ARG A 140 -11.56 9.07 -1.18
N VAL A 141 -10.33 9.39 -0.76
CA VAL A 141 -9.11 9.06 -1.52
C VAL A 141 -8.96 7.54 -1.63
N GLY A 142 -9.14 6.81 -0.53
CA GLY A 142 -9.08 5.34 -0.54
C GLY A 142 -10.10 4.72 -1.48
N VAL A 143 -11.38 5.11 -1.39
CA VAL A 143 -12.45 4.60 -2.26
C VAL A 143 -12.21 4.92 -3.73
N LEU A 144 -11.80 6.15 -4.05
CA LEU A 144 -11.47 6.54 -5.41
C LEU A 144 -10.31 5.73 -5.97
N SER A 145 -9.23 5.54 -5.19
CA SER A 145 -8.06 4.75 -5.61
C SER A 145 -8.43 3.29 -5.87
N MET A 146 -9.29 2.69 -5.04
CA MET A 146 -9.77 1.32 -5.24
C MET A 146 -10.59 1.21 -6.53
N ALA A 147 -11.50 2.16 -6.79
CA ALA A 147 -12.28 2.17 -8.03
C ALA A 147 -11.38 2.28 -9.27
N VAL A 148 -10.43 3.21 -9.28
CA VAL A 148 -9.49 3.40 -10.40
C VAL A 148 -8.62 2.15 -10.59
N MET A 149 -8.10 1.55 -9.52
CA MET A 149 -7.33 0.30 -9.59
C MET A 149 -8.13 -0.85 -10.20
N GLY A 150 -9.38 -1.02 -9.78
CA GLY A 150 -10.27 -2.06 -10.29
C GLY A 150 -10.58 -1.87 -11.78
N ILE A 151 -11.02 -0.68 -12.18
CA ILE A 151 -11.39 -0.37 -13.57
C ILE A 151 -10.17 -0.55 -14.49
N THR A 152 -9.05 0.08 -14.15
CA THR A 152 -7.82 -0.03 -14.97
C THR A 152 -7.29 -1.46 -14.99
N GLY A 153 -7.39 -2.20 -13.89
CA GLY A 153 -7.01 -3.60 -13.81
C GLY A 153 -7.85 -4.51 -14.72
N ILE A 154 -9.18 -4.29 -14.76
CA ILE A 154 -10.10 -5.01 -15.65
C ILE A 154 -9.72 -4.74 -17.12
N VAL A 155 -9.53 -3.47 -17.47
CA VAL A 155 -9.16 -3.09 -18.84
C VAL A 155 -7.84 -3.74 -19.25
N LEU A 156 -6.79 -3.66 -18.42
CA LEU A 156 -5.49 -4.26 -18.71
C LEU A 156 -5.56 -5.79 -18.79
N THR A 157 -6.37 -6.42 -17.93
CA THR A 157 -6.60 -7.86 -17.96
C THR A 157 -7.27 -8.27 -19.27
N TYR A 158 -8.28 -7.53 -19.73
CA TYR A 158 -8.93 -7.76 -21.01
C TYR A 158 -7.96 -7.65 -22.20
N PHE A 159 -7.06 -6.67 -22.20
CA PHE A 159 -6.03 -6.54 -23.24
C PHE A 159 -4.95 -7.63 -23.18
N ARG A 160 -4.82 -8.34 -22.05
CA ARG A 160 -3.72 -9.28 -21.80
C ARG A 160 -4.16 -10.73 -21.86
N VAL A 161 -5.38 -11.05 -21.44
CA VAL A 161 -5.92 -12.41 -21.39
C VAL A 161 -6.78 -12.65 -22.63
N THR A 162 -6.30 -13.52 -23.52
CA THR A 162 -6.97 -13.82 -24.80
C THR A 162 -7.83 -15.08 -24.73
N SER A 163 -7.62 -15.96 -23.74
CA SER A 163 -8.39 -17.19 -23.57
C SER A 163 -8.47 -17.63 -22.10
N TRP A 164 -9.48 -18.44 -21.80
CA TRP A 164 -9.66 -19.07 -20.48
C TRP A 164 -8.57 -20.10 -20.16
N ASP A 165 -8.11 -20.82 -21.17
CA ASP A 165 -7.03 -21.81 -21.05
C ASP A 165 -5.73 -21.14 -20.59
N MET A 166 -5.40 -19.99 -21.18
CA MET A 166 -4.26 -19.17 -20.75
C MET A 166 -4.39 -18.77 -19.27
N LEU A 167 -5.59 -18.40 -18.83
CA LEU A 167 -5.83 -17.93 -17.46
C LEU A 167 -5.70 -19.06 -16.42
N LEU A 168 -6.15 -20.27 -16.74
CA LEU A 168 -6.23 -21.38 -15.79
C LEU A 168 -5.02 -22.31 -15.80
N HIS A 169 -4.30 -22.42 -16.91
CA HIS A 169 -3.27 -23.45 -17.09
C HIS A 169 -1.87 -22.88 -17.26
N THR A 170 -1.72 -21.58 -17.49
CA THR A 170 -0.40 -20.94 -17.50
C THR A 170 -0.03 -20.40 -16.13
N ARG A 171 1.27 -20.42 -15.81
CA ARG A 171 1.82 -19.79 -14.60
C ARG A 171 1.42 -18.31 -14.50
N PHE A 172 1.48 -17.59 -15.63
CA PHE A 172 1.05 -16.20 -15.75
C PHE A 172 -0.41 -16.03 -15.29
N GLY A 173 -1.31 -16.86 -15.83
CA GLY A 173 -2.74 -16.79 -15.56
C GLY A 173 -3.07 -17.08 -14.10
N VAL A 174 -2.45 -18.14 -13.54
CA VAL A 174 -2.63 -18.51 -12.13
C VAL A 174 -2.16 -17.38 -11.19
N LEU A 175 -0.98 -16.80 -11.42
CA LEU A 175 -0.49 -15.68 -10.60
C LEU A 175 -1.38 -14.44 -10.72
N LEU A 176 -1.89 -14.15 -11.92
CA LEU A 176 -2.85 -13.06 -12.15
C LEU A 176 -4.16 -13.31 -11.39
N MET A 177 -4.70 -14.53 -11.42
CA MET A 177 -5.91 -14.90 -10.68
C MET A 177 -5.72 -14.78 -9.17
N ILE A 178 -4.59 -15.24 -8.63
CA ILE A 178 -4.28 -15.08 -7.21
C ILE A 178 -4.18 -13.58 -6.87
N LYS A 179 -3.50 -12.77 -7.68
CA LYS A 179 -3.41 -11.32 -7.49
C LYS A 179 -4.79 -10.66 -7.48
N ILE A 180 -5.66 -11.01 -8.43
CA ILE A 180 -7.03 -10.49 -8.50
C ILE A 180 -7.83 -10.91 -7.27
N GLY A 181 -7.73 -12.18 -6.84
CA GLY A 181 -8.39 -12.66 -5.63
C GLY A 181 -7.96 -11.91 -4.38
N LEU A 182 -6.65 -11.72 -4.19
CA LEU A 182 -6.09 -10.93 -3.09
C LEU A 182 -6.60 -9.48 -3.11
N TYR A 183 -6.62 -8.85 -4.29
CA TYR A 183 -7.18 -7.51 -4.46
C TYR A 183 -8.66 -7.45 -4.06
N LEU A 184 -9.48 -8.41 -4.51
CA LEU A 184 -10.90 -8.45 -4.18
C LEU A 184 -11.14 -8.62 -2.68
N VAL A 185 -10.36 -9.47 -2.00
CA VAL A 185 -10.41 -9.59 -0.53
C VAL A 185 -10.14 -8.23 0.13
N MET A 186 -9.10 -7.51 -0.29
CA MET A 186 -8.79 -6.18 0.25
C MET A 186 -9.91 -5.17 0.02
N VAL A 187 -10.51 -5.14 -1.17
CA VAL A 187 -11.59 -4.20 -1.49
C VAL A 187 -12.86 -4.54 -0.70
N CYS A 188 -13.20 -5.82 -0.59
CA CYS A 188 -14.36 -6.27 0.18
C CYS A 188 -14.22 -5.97 1.67
N THR A 189 -13.05 -6.21 2.27
CA THR A 189 -12.82 -5.85 3.68
C THR A 189 -12.80 -4.35 3.88
N ALA A 190 -12.20 -3.57 2.98
CA ALA A 190 -12.24 -2.11 3.03
C ALA A 190 -13.67 -1.57 2.90
N ALA A 191 -14.47 -2.12 1.98
CA ALA A 191 -15.88 -1.76 1.84
C ALA A 191 -16.68 -2.11 3.11
N TYR A 192 -16.45 -3.29 3.70
CA TYR A 192 -17.08 -3.65 4.96
C TYR A 192 -16.73 -2.69 6.10
N VAL A 193 -15.44 -2.32 6.21
CA VAL A 193 -14.98 -1.34 7.19
C VAL A 193 -15.65 0.01 6.96
N VAL A 194 -15.69 0.51 5.72
CA VAL A 194 -16.25 1.84 5.40
C VAL A 194 -17.76 1.89 5.58
N LEU A 195 -18.48 0.84 5.18
CA LEU A 195 -19.95 0.80 5.19
C LEU A 195 -20.55 0.42 6.55
N PHE A 196 -19.90 -0.47 7.30
CA PHE A 196 -20.47 -1.02 8.53
C PHE A 196 -19.69 -0.67 9.79
N ILE A 197 -18.35 -0.78 9.77
CA ILE A 197 -17.54 -0.50 10.97
C ILE A 197 -17.40 1.00 11.20
N GLY A 198 -17.10 1.78 10.16
CA GLY A 198 -16.86 3.22 10.23
C GLY A 198 -18.03 3.99 10.86
N PRO A 199 -19.29 3.78 10.40
CA PRO A 199 -20.45 4.38 11.03
C PRO A 199 -20.64 3.96 12.49
N LYS A 200 -20.37 2.68 12.83
CA LYS A 200 -20.45 2.18 14.21
C LYS A 200 -19.40 2.80 15.14
N LEU A 201 -18.16 2.90 14.68
CA LEU A 201 -17.07 3.58 15.40
C LEU A 201 -17.44 5.05 15.64
N LYS A 202 -17.98 5.72 14.63
CA LYS A 202 -18.44 7.11 14.75
C LYS A 202 -19.64 7.27 15.70
N ALA A 203 -20.59 6.35 15.67
CA ALA A 203 -21.76 6.38 16.55
C ALA A 203 -21.36 6.22 18.02
N LYS A 204 -20.50 5.25 18.35
CA LYS A 204 -19.97 5.06 19.71
C LYS A 204 -19.20 6.28 20.21
N ARG A 205 -18.49 6.98 19.33
CA ARG A 205 -17.79 8.23 19.65
C ARG A 205 -18.75 9.38 20.00
N ARG A 206 -19.95 9.39 19.42
CA ARG A 206 -20.96 10.43 19.67
C ARG A 206 -21.73 10.19 20.95
N GLU A 207 -21.75 8.96 21.42
CA GLU A 207 -22.23 8.65 22.75
C GLU A 207 -21.34 9.43 23.74
N PRO A 208 -21.93 10.25 24.63
CA PRO A 208 -21.16 10.89 25.68
C PRO A 208 -20.42 9.77 26.41
N ALA A 209 -19.10 9.90 26.58
CA ALA A 209 -18.43 9.05 27.55
C ALA A 209 -19.20 9.24 28.85
N THR A 210 -19.79 8.15 29.38
CA THR A 210 -20.36 8.17 30.71
C THR A 210 -19.19 8.42 31.64
N LEU A 211 -18.91 9.70 31.89
CA LEU A 211 -17.87 10.12 32.81
C LEU A 211 -18.19 9.41 34.12
N PRO A 212 -17.27 8.59 34.66
CA PRO A 212 -17.47 8.00 35.96
C PRO A 212 -17.90 9.11 36.92
N GLN A 213 -18.96 8.88 37.70
CA GLN A 213 -19.33 9.79 38.79
C GLN A 213 -18.20 9.76 39.82
N GLY A 214 -17.16 10.55 39.58
CA GLY A 214 -15.92 10.50 40.33
C GLY A 214 -14.66 10.76 39.52
N GLY A 215 -14.67 11.75 38.60
CA GLY A 215 -13.51 12.52 38.11
C GLY A 215 -12.32 11.82 37.42
N ASP A 216 -12.06 10.56 37.70
CA ASP A 216 -10.87 9.84 37.30
C ASP A 216 -11.12 9.12 35.98
N LEU A 217 -10.19 9.27 35.03
CA LEU A 217 -10.27 8.64 33.71
C LEU A 217 -9.01 7.87 33.40
N THR A 218 -9.15 6.77 32.68
CA THR A 218 -8.04 6.10 32.00
C THR A 218 -7.62 6.88 30.75
N ILE A 219 -6.44 6.56 30.20
CA ILE A 219 -5.94 7.18 28.95
C ILE A 219 -6.95 7.00 27.79
N ASP A 220 -7.61 5.84 27.68
CA ASP A 220 -8.59 5.60 26.61
C ASP A 220 -9.88 6.43 26.78
N GLU A 221 -10.31 6.62 28.02
CA GLU A 221 -11.49 7.43 28.32
C GLU A 221 -11.18 8.91 28.14
N LEU A 222 -9.96 9.34 28.50
CA LEU A 222 -9.45 10.66 28.19
C LEU A 222 -9.45 10.90 26.67
N ALA A 223 -9.01 9.94 25.84
CA ALA A 223 -9.02 10.06 24.38
C ALA A 223 -10.41 10.32 23.77
N SER A 224 -11.48 10.04 24.52
CA SER A 224 -12.86 10.37 24.12
C SER A 224 -13.24 11.82 24.44
N CYS A 225 -12.56 12.48 25.38
CA CYS A 225 -12.76 13.87 25.79
C CYS A 225 -11.95 14.85 24.92
N ASP A 226 -12.16 14.78 23.61
CA ASP A 226 -11.31 15.43 22.60
C ASP A 226 -11.80 16.81 22.12
N GLY A 227 -12.86 17.37 22.71
CA GLY A 227 -13.38 18.70 22.35
C GLY A 227 -14.09 18.80 21.00
N LYS A 228 -14.30 17.69 20.28
CA LYS A 228 -14.92 17.67 18.93
C LYS A 228 -16.36 17.19 19.00
N GLU A 229 -17.17 17.56 18.01
CA GLU A 229 -18.56 17.09 17.89
C GLU A 229 -19.39 17.26 19.20
N GLY A 230 -19.13 18.32 19.98
CA GLY A 230 -19.85 18.63 21.23
C GLY A 230 -19.35 17.95 22.49
N ARG A 231 -18.28 17.14 22.41
CA ARG A 231 -17.63 16.53 23.58
C ARG A 231 -16.80 17.54 24.38
N PRO A 232 -16.57 17.29 25.69
CA PRO A 232 -15.64 18.11 26.48
C PRO A 232 -14.23 18.01 25.92
N ALA A 233 -13.44 19.09 26.05
CA ALA A 233 -12.04 19.16 25.67
C ALA A 233 -11.18 19.03 26.94
N TRP A 234 -10.82 17.81 27.32
CA TRP A 234 -10.00 17.56 28.52
C TRP A 234 -8.59 17.13 28.12
N PHE A 235 -7.59 17.39 28.95
CA PHE A 235 -6.23 16.88 28.76
C PHE A 235 -5.61 16.51 30.11
N ALA A 236 -4.62 15.63 30.09
CA ALA A 236 -3.85 15.30 31.29
C ALA A 236 -2.58 16.16 31.39
N TYR A 237 -2.25 16.55 32.61
CA TYR A 237 -0.99 17.19 32.97
C TYR A 237 -0.57 16.70 34.35
N GLN A 238 0.62 16.09 34.44
CA GLN A 238 1.19 15.51 35.67
C GLN A 238 0.21 14.58 36.41
N GLY A 239 -0.50 13.72 35.66
CA GLY A 239 -1.45 12.76 36.22
C GLY A 239 -2.79 13.36 36.67
N LYS A 240 -3.04 14.65 36.42
CA LYS A 240 -4.34 15.31 36.68
C LYS A 240 -5.03 15.70 35.39
N LEU A 241 -6.35 15.69 35.40
CA LEU A 241 -7.20 16.02 34.26
C LEU A 241 -7.70 17.46 34.38
N TYR A 242 -7.63 18.20 33.28
CA TYR A 242 -8.03 19.60 33.20
C TYR A 242 -9.04 19.84 32.08
N ASP A 243 -10.04 20.68 32.33
CA ASP A 243 -11.07 21.04 31.36
C ASP A 243 -10.74 22.33 30.59
N ALA A 244 -10.51 22.20 29.29
CA ALA A 244 -10.27 23.30 28.37
C ALA A 244 -11.49 23.66 27.50
N THR A 245 -12.66 23.06 27.73
CA THR A 245 -13.86 23.19 26.88
C THR A 245 -14.30 24.64 26.68
N ALA A 246 -14.22 25.46 27.74
CA ALA A 246 -14.59 26.87 27.68
C ALA A 246 -13.48 27.78 27.10
N SER A 247 -12.29 27.25 26.82
CA SER A 247 -11.14 28.05 26.38
C SER A 247 -11.20 28.39 24.89
N ARG A 248 -11.08 29.69 24.58
CA ARG A 248 -11.03 30.19 23.19
C ARG A 248 -9.82 29.69 22.41
N LEU A 249 -8.77 29.21 23.09
CA LEU A 249 -7.54 28.70 22.49
C LEU A 249 -7.60 27.19 22.20
N TRP A 250 -8.71 26.52 22.54
CA TRP A 250 -8.94 25.07 22.40
C TRP A 250 -10.14 24.76 21.52
N LYS A 251 -10.34 25.56 20.46
CA LYS A 251 -11.48 25.38 19.55
C LYS A 251 -11.43 23.99 18.92
N GLN A 252 -12.55 23.27 19.00
CA GLN A 252 -12.66 21.88 18.53
C GLN A 252 -11.58 20.96 19.16
N GLY A 253 -11.19 21.26 20.40
CA GLY A 253 -10.18 20.52 21.16
C GLY A 253 -8.77 20.58 20.60
N VAL A 254 -8.46 21.57 19.76
CA VAL A 254 -7.11 21.76 19.21
C VAL A 254 -6.53 23.07 19.72
N HIS A 255 -5.32 22.98 20.30
CA HIS A 255 -4.53 24.12 20.74
C HIS A 255 -3.38 24.41 19.76
N MET A 256 -3.37 25.64 19.23
CA MET A 256 -2.37 26.14 18.28
C MET A 256 -2.12 25.24 17.06
N GLY A 257 -3.11 24.43 16.66
CA GLY A 257 -3.01 23.50 15.54
C GLY A 257 -2.04 22.32 15.77
N ARG A 258 -1.53 22.14 16.99
CA ARG A 258 -0.46 21.17 17.30
C ARG A 258 -0.78 20.22 18.43
N HIS A 259 -1.57 20.64 19.41
CA HIS A 259 -1.86 19.83 20.60
C HIS A 259 -3.35 19.53 20.65
N ASN A 260 -3.70 18.28 20.92
CA ASN A 260 -5.09 17.84 20.97
C ASN A 260 -5.53 17.59 22.41
N ALA A 261 -6.79 17.88 22.68
CA ALA A 261 -7.48 17.36 23.86
C ALA A 261 -7.64 15.83 23.70
N GLY A 262 -7.71 15.14 24.83
CA GLY A 262 -7.75 13.70 24.94
C GLY A 262 -6.37 13.04 25.05
N GLU A 263 -5.32 13.83 25.27
CA GLU A 263 -3.93 13.37 25.39
C GLU A 263 -3.32 13.80 26.74
N ASP A 264 -2.23 13.14 27.14
CA ASP A 264 -1.34 13.64 28.18
C ASP A 264 -0.33 14.62 27.58
N LEU A 265 -0.40 15.87 28.02
CA LEU A 265 0.37 16.98 27.49
C LEU A 265 1.51 17.40 28.42
N THR A 266 1.85 16.58 29.41
CA THR A 266 2.95 16.84 30.35
C THR A 266 4.27 17.13 29.63
N GLU A 267 4.63 16.33 28.64
CA GLU A 267 5.85 16.54 27.86
C GLU A 267 5.70 17.68 26.84
N ALA A 268 4.51 17.82 26.25
CA ALA A 268 4.23 18.87 25.28
C ALA A 268 4.36 20.27 25.89
N LEU A 269 3.98 20.44 27.16
CA LEU A 269 4.07 21.72 27.86
C LEU A 269 5.52 22.20 28.03
N LYS A 270 6.51 21.30 28.11
CA LYS A 270 7.93 21.67 28.23
C LYS A 270 8.46 22.44 27.02
N LEU A 271 7.79 22.30 25.87
CA LEU A 271 8.12 22.96 24.62
C LEU A 271 7.22 24.16 24.31
N ALA A 272 6.30 24.51 25.22
CA ALA A 272 5.33 25.58 25.03
C ALA A 272 5.96 26.97 25.28
N PRO A 273 5.43 28.03 24.66
CA PRO A 273 5.86 29.42 24.91
C PRO A 273 5.30 29.99 26.24
N HIS A 274 4.75 29.14 27.11
CA HIS A 274 4.18 29.47 28.42
C HIS A 274 4.41 28.31 29.39
N GLY A 275 4.33 28.57 30.69
CA GLY A 275 4.49 27.54 31.71
C GLY A 275 3.15 26.94 32.18
N SER A 276 3.23 26.20 33.29
CA SER A 276 2.09 25.52 33.93
C SER A 276 1.09 26.47 34.57
N GLU A 277 1.40 27.76 34.70
CA GLU A 277 0.47 28.78 35.18
C GLU A 277 -0.81 28.84 34.34
N LYS A 278 -0.71 28.58 33.03
CA LYS A 278 -1.90 28.52 32.16
C LYS A 278 -2.74 27.28 32.38
N VAL A 279 -2.14 26.17 32.80
CA VAL A 279 -2.84 24.93 33.15
C VAL A 279 -3.52 25.08 34.51
N ALA A 280 -2.86 25.71 35.48
CA ALA A 280 -3.37 25.89 36.83
C ALA A 280 -4.66 26.72 36.93
N ILE A 281 -4.94 27.57 35.92
CA ILE A 281 -6.18 28.37 35.84
C ILE A 281 -7.37 27.54 35.32
N MET A 282 -7.11 26.39 34.69
CA MET A 282 -8.17 25.55 34.14
C MET A 282 -8.82 24.70 35.24
N PRO A 283 -10.13 24.43 35.16
CA PRO A 283 -10.81 23.55 36.11
C PRO A 283 -10.18 22.16 36.13
N ALA A 284 -9.78 21.69 37.31
CA ALA A 284 -9.37 20.31 37.51
C ALA A 284 -10.62 19.42 37.64
N VAL A 285 -10.67 18.34 36.86
CA VAL A 285 -11.85 17.45 36.78
C VAL A 285 -11.61 16.05 37.35
N GLY A 286 -10.35 15.68 37.63
CA GLY A 286 -9.96 14.49 38.40
C GLY A 286 -8.54 14.01 38.06
N ALA A 287 -8.26 12.71 38.21
CA ALA A 287 -6.94 12.12 38.01
C ALA A 287 -6.88 11.15 36.82
N LEU A 288 -5.70 11.05 36.19
CA LEU A 288 -5.42 10.05 35.18
C LEU A 288 -5.06 8.73 35.87
N VAL A 289 -5.92 7.72 35.76
CA VAL A 289 -5.71 6.38 36.31
C VAL A 289 -5.07 5.45 35.28
N ALA A 290 -4.20 4.55 35.76
CA ALA A 290 -3.62 3.51 34.92
C ALA A 290 -4.74 2.60 34.38
N GLN A 291 -4.66 2.24 33.09
CA GLN A 291 -5.59 1.30 32.47
C GLN A 291 -5.68 0.00 33.28
N THR A 292 -6.89 -0.36 33.68
CA THR A 292 -7.19 -1.74 34.07
C THR A 292 -7.49 -2.54 32.80
N ASP A 293 -7.17 -3.85 32.80
CA ASP A 293 -7.28 -4.76 31.65
C ASP A 293 -8.69 -4.77 31.03
N ARG A 294 -8.97 -3.83 30.14
CA ARG A 294 -10.21 -3.79 29.37
C ARG A 294 -10.04 -4.68 28.14
N LYS A 295 -10.81 -5.76 28.07
CA LYS A 295 -10.91 -6.55 26.83
C LYS A 295 -11.50 -5.66 25.72
N ALA A 296 -10.72 -5.41 24.67
CA ALA A 296 -11.16 -4.64 23.52
C ALA A 296 -12.46 -5.25 22.93
N PRO A 297 -13.45 -4.41 22.59
CA PRO A 297 -14.71 -4.88 22.03
C PRO A 297 -14.49 -5.59 20.69
N LEU A 298 -15.39 -6.51 20.33
CA LEU A 298 -15.24 -7.39 19.17
C LEU A 298 -15.02 -6.63 17.85
N HIS A 299 -15.74 -5.53 17.62
CA HIS A 299 -15.60 -4.72 16.41
C HIS A 299 -14.20 -4.10 16.26
N GLU A 300 -13.56 -3.74 17.37
CA GLU A 300 -12.21 -3.20 17.37
C GLU A 300 -11.19 -4.30 17.05
N ARG A 301 -11.31 -5.45 17.69
CA ARG A 301 -10.47 -6.62 17.38
C ARG A 301 -10.59 -7.05 15.91
N VAL A 302 -11.81 -7.06 15.38
CA VAL A 302 -12.09 -7.36 13.97
C VAL A 302 -11.46 -6.30 13.06
N PHE A 303 -11.56 -5.02 13.42
CA PHE A 303 -10.93 -3.92 12.69
C PHE A 303 -9.40 -4.09 12.63
N PHE A 304 -8.74 -4.32 13.77
CA PHE A 304 -7.29 -4.56 13.81
C PHE A 304 -6.89 -5.79 13.01
N PHE A 305 -7.63 -6.90 13.13
CA PHE A 305 -7.40 -8.09 12.33
C PHE A 305 -7.46 -7.80 10.83
N MET A 306 -8.53 -7.12 10.36
CA MET A 306 -8.69 -6.76 8.95
C MET A 306 -7.57 -5.83 8.46
N ALA A 307 -7.15 -4.87 9.29
CA ALA A 307 -6.06 -3.95 8.99
C ALA A 307 -4.73 -4.70 8.75
N TYR A 308 -4.34 -5.59 9.66
CA TYR A 308 -3.12 -6.39 9.51
C TYR A 308 -3.20 -7.46 8.42
N MET A 309 -4.39 -8.03 8.20
CA MET A 309 -4.63 -8.93 7.07
C MET A 309 -4.40 -8.19 5.75
N ASN A 310 -4.99 -7.01 5.56
CA ASN A 310 -4.78 -6.21 4.35
C ASN A 310 -3.32 -5.79 4.17
N LEU A 311 -2.63 -5.42 5.24
CA LEU A 311 -1.19 -5.14 5.21
C LEU A 311 -0.39 -6.37 4.71
N SER A 312 -0.69 -7.55 5.24
CA SER A 312 -0.05 -8.80 4.81
C SER A 312 -0.32 -9.10 3.33
N ILE A 313 -1.56 -8.88 2.87
CA ILE A 313 -1.93 -9.05 1.46
C ILE A 313 -1.13 -8.11 0.54
N VAL A 314 -0.87 -6.86 0.93
CA VAL A 314 -0.02 -5.96 0.13
C VAL A 314 1.35 -6.57 -0.13
N PHE A 315 1.99 -7.13 0.91
CA PHE A 315 3.29 -7.80 0.74
C PHE A 315 3.20 -9.05 -0.13
N LEU A 316 2.12 -9.84 -0.01
CA LEU A 316 1.88 -10.99 -0.89
C LEU A 316 1.70 -10.57 -2.36
N VAL A 317 1.00 -9.47 -2.63
CA VAL A 317 0.86 -8.95 -4.00
C VAL A 317 2.22 -8.51 -4.55
N VAL A 318 3.04 -7.82 -3.74
CA VAL A 318 4.41 -7.45 -4.15
C VAL A 318 5.26 -8.69 -4.41
N LEU A 319 5.14 -9.73 -3.59
CA LEU A 319 5.82 -11.01 -3.81
C LEU A 319 5.38 -11.66 -5.14
N ILE A 320 4.08 -11.67 -5.44
CA ILE A 320 3.57 -12.18 -6.73
C ILE A 320 4.18 -11.41 -7.90
N LEU A 321 4.27 -10.07 -7.81
CA LEU A 321 4.92 -9.25 -8.84
C LEU A 321 6.41 -9.58 -8.99
N ALA A 322 7.11 -9.85 -7.88
CA ALA A 322 8.51 -10.27 -7.91
C ALA A 322 8.67 -11.65 -8.57
N LEU A 323 7.83 -12.62 -8.20
CA LEU A 323 7.80 -13.95 -8.82
C LEU A 323 7.50 -13.86 -10.31
N TRP A 324 6.67 -12.91 -10.73
CA TRP A 324 6.34 -12.72 -12.15
C TRP A 324 7.53 -12.29 -13.00
N ARG A 325 8.47 -11.55 -12.41
CA ARG A 325 9.65 -11.04 -13.10
C ARG A 325 10.80 -12.04 -13.09
N TRP A 326 10.80 -12.98 -12.15
CA TRP A 326 11.96 -13.84 -11.86
C TRP A 326 11.74 -15.33 -12.12
N ALA A 327 10.53 -15.74 -12.51
CA ALA A 327 10.17 -17.10 -12.91
C ALA A 327 9.88 -17.19 -14.41
#